data_AF-A0A1M7G1F3-F1
#
_entry.id   AF-A0A1M7G1F3-F1
#
_cell.length_a   1.000
_cell.length_b   1.000
_cell.length_c   1.000
_cell.angle_alpha   90.00
_cell.angle_beta   90.00
_cell.angle_gamma   90.00
#
_symmetry.space_group_name_H-M   'P 1'
#
loop_
_entity.id
_entity.type
_entity.pdbx_description
1 polymer ?
#
loop_
_entity_poly.entity_id
_entity_poly.type
_entity_poly.pdbx_seq_one_letter_code
_entity_poly.pdbx_strand_id
1 'polypeptide(L)'
;MSWYIGYFIIYFIFMLGVAFWYSRRIHTYEDYLISGWNTGFWKITGTVISTFCGAAVFIGWMGLGFTVGLSGYWKFAFVAIVFSLILILGFARPLRRQRLITLADLFTVRFGGSAGLIPSVLSAFIYSVPTTALQLVGMSTVFNITLDISLPVGIFISFIVILIFAVIGGLPATILTDAIQSVIIIIGVVVLAIVTINHVGGLGTLFENSAPEYINFTGPDGLGEILLYALSVGPFYLVWQSTWQRIFAAKDEKTAVNANALGFIIAGVIAFLPFLIGLAARQFVPLDMHPDLVFSYVTDTLMASPIGGIVFLGLLAALMTGATSFILQGSSNLTVDIYKTFINRDASPKRMLASSRISVVIITALACLFAYTIEDIATTYQWALRLSATIMVFPFLAVMFWKRVTKTGLLTSMIGTAVLVLAYPFLPIGMDHALFGFTVSFVLLVGVSLMTQHAESETVQAAYFEKLENPNLKERS
;
A
#
# COMPACT_ATOMS: atom_id res chain seq x y z
N MET A 1 15.99 -18.60 -20.45
CA MET A 1 16.35 -17.33 -21.11
C MET A 1 15.30 -16.91 -22.15
N SER A 2 15.17 -17.54 -23.33
CA SER A 2 14.22 -17.10 -24.39
C SER A 2 12.73 -17.13 -23.99
N TRP A 3 12.32 -18.11 -23.16
CA TRP A 3 10.93 -18.24 -22.70
C TRP A 3 10.47 -17.07 -21.83
N TYR A 4 11.35 -16.55 -20.95
CA TYR A 4 11.03 -15.47 -20.01
C TYR A 4 10.75 -14.16 -20.74
N ILE A 5 11.58 -13.84 -21.74
CA ILE A 5 11.38 -12.66 -22.61
C ILE A 5 10.01 -12.70 -23.26
N GLY A 6 9.62 -13.86 -23.82
CA GLY A 6 8.31 -14.03 -24.45
C GLY A 6 7.16 -13.77 -23.47
N TYR A 7 7.22 -14.33 -22.27
CA TYR A 7 6.19 -14.14 -21.25
C TYR A 7 6.09 -12.67 -20.80
N PHE A 8 7.23 -12.01 -20.57
CA PHE A 8 7.27 -10.62 -20.14
C PHE A 8 6.74 -9.68 -21.23
N ILE A 9 7.12 -9.90 -22.48
CA ILE A 9 6.63 -9.10 -23.61
C ILE A 9 5.11 -9.26 -23.74
N ILE A 10 4.60 -10.50 -23.74
CA ILE A 10 3.15 -10.75 -23.83
C ILE A 10 2.41 -10.06 -22.69
N TYR A 11 2.94 -10.16 -21.46
CA TYR A 11 2.38 -9.52 -20.29
C TYR A 11 2.37 -7.99 -20.39
N PHE A 12 3.48 -7.36 -20.75
CA PHE A 12 3.54 -5.90 -20.87
C PHE A 12 2.68 -5.38 -22.02
N ILE A 13 2.63 -6.09 -23.16
CA ILE A 13 1.72 -5.76 -24.27
C ILE A 13 0.26 -5.86 -23.80
N PHE A 14 -0.10 -6.91 -23.08
CA PHE A 14 -1.44 -7.07 -22.54
C PHE A 14 -1.80 -5.92 -21.59
N MET A 15 -0.91 -5.60 -20.64
CA MET A 15 -1.07 -4.51 -19.68
C MET A 15 -1.26 -3.15 -20.38
N LEU A 16 -0.35 -2.80 -21.29
CA LEU A 16 -0.41 -1.55 -22.04
C LEU A 16 -1.63 -1.50 -22.96
N GLY A 17 -2.03 -2.62 -23.54
CA GLY A 17 -3.26 -2.75 -24.33
C GLY A 17 -4.51 -2.44 -23.50
N VAL A 18 -4.61 -2.96 -22.27
CA VAL A 18 -5.70 -2.64 -21.35
C VAL A 18 -5.70 -1.16 -20.97
N ALA A 19 -4.52 -0.59 -20.66
CA ALA A 19 -4.41 0.84 -20.37
C ALA A 19 -4.88 1.71 -21.54
N PHE A 20 -4.43 1.41 -22.75
CA PHE A 20 -4.83 2.13 -23.96
C PHE A 20 -6.34 2.00 -24.23
N TRP A 21 -6.91 0.81 -24.05
CA TRP A 21 -8.35 0.61 -24.20
C TRP A 21 -9.16 1.44 -23.20
N TYR A 22 -8.74 1.47 -21.93
CA TYR A 22 -9.39 2.29 -20.90
C TYR A 22 -9.18 3.79 -21.10
N SER A 23 -8.06 4.22 -21.67
CA SER A 23 -7.77 5.65 -21.90
C SER A 23 -8.87 6.33 -22.73
N ARG A 24 -9.52 5.58 -23.63
CA ARG A 24 -10.64 6.06 -24.46
C ARG A 24 -11.93 6.31 -23.67
N ARG A 25 -12.02 5.80 -22.44
CA ARG A 25 -13.18 5.90 -21.54
C ARG A 25 -12.97 6.91 -20.42
N ILE A 26 -11.76 7.46 -20.30
CA ILE A 26 -11.40 8.42 -19.27
C ILE A 26 -11.62 9.81 -19.83
N HIS A 27 -12.68 10.48 -19.37
CA HIS A 27 -13.03 11.84 -19.81
C HIS A 27 -12.86 12.87 -18.70
N THR A 28 -12.91 12.43 -17.44
CA THR A 28 -12.80 13.28 -16.26
C THR A 28 -11.70 12.80 -15.30
N TYR A 29 -11.28 13.69 -14.39
CA TYR A 29 -10.34 13.35 -13.33
C TYR A 29 -10.92 12.30 -12.35
N GLU A 30 -12.24 12.26 -12.16
CA GLU A 30 -12.90 11.24 -11.33
C GLU A 30 -12.86 9.85 -12.00
N ASP A 31 -13.06 9.80 -13.33
CA ASP A 31 -12.84 8.55 -14.07
C ASP A 31 -11.40 8.06 -13.89
N TYR A 32 -10.43 8.98 -13.94
CA TYR A 32 -9.01 8.67 -13.85
C TYR A 32 -8.55 8.27 -12.43
N LEU A 33 -8.94 9.03 -11.40
CA LEU A 33 -8.43 8.87 -10.02
C LEU A 33 -9.26 7.90 -9.17
N ILE A 34 -10.57 7.76 -9.44
CA ILE A 34 -11.46 6.96 -8.59
C ILE A 34 -12.35 6.00 -9.38
N SER A 35 -12.05 5.79 -10.67
CA SER A 35 -12.81 4.89 -11.56
C SER A 35 -14.31 5.26 -11.64
N GLY A 36 -14.63 6.55 -11.55
CA GLY A 36 -16.00 7.05 -11.69
C GLY A 36 -16.98 6.53 -10.62
N TRP A 37 -16.47 6.08 -9.46
CA TRP A 37 -17.29 5.60 -8.33
C TRP A 37 -18.19 4.40 -8.65
N ASN A 38 -17.89 3.66 -9.72
CA ASN A 38 -18.76 2.62 -10.25
C ASN A 38 -18.01 1.32 -10.55
N THR A 39 -17.15 0.91 -9.63
CA THR A 39 -16.38 -0.33 -9.76
C THR A 39 -17.12 -1.52 -9.13
N GLY A 40 -17.26 -2.59 -9.91
CA GLY A 40 -17.94 -3.81 -9.51
C GLY A 40 -17.16 -4.70 -8.53
N PHE A 41 -17.87 -5.66 -7.93
CA PHE A 41 -17.40 -6.54 -6.85
C PHE A 41 -16.09 -7.28 -7.14
N TRP A 42 -16.02 -8.04 -8.24
CA TRP A 42 -14.84 -8.85 -8.56
C TRP A 42 -13.60 -8.01 -8.90
N LYS A 43 -13.81 -6.86 -9.54
CA LYS A 43 -12.74 -5.91 -9.84
C LYS A 43 -12.12 -5.36 -8.56
N ILE A 44 -12.94 -4.93 -7.59
CA ILE A 44 -12.48 -4.48 -6.27
C ILE A 44 -11.79 -5.62 -5.50
N THR A 45 -12.38 -6.81 -5.48
CA THR A 45 -11.81 -7.97 -4.77
C THR A 45 -10.40 -8.29 -5.30
N GLY A 46 -10.25 -8.36 -6.62
CA GLY A 46 -8.98 -8.67 -7.27
C GLY A 46 -7.91 -7.60 -7.04
N THR A 47 -8.26 -6.31 -7.13
CA THR A 47 -7.29 -5.22 -6.85
C THR A 47 -6.85 -5.15 -5.40
N VAL A 48 -7.73 -5.50 -4.46
CA VAL A 48 -7.34 -5.60 -3.05
C VAL A 48 -6.34 -6.73 -2.86
N ILE A 49 -6.58 -7.91 -3.45
CA ILE A 49 -5.65 -9.04 -3.39
C ILE A 49 -4.30 -8.65 -3.99
N SER A 50 -4.29 -8.12 -5.21
CA SER A 50 -3.05 -7.81 -5.91
C SER A 50 -2.25 -6.72 -5.20
N THR A 51 -2.91 -5.65 -4.71
CA THR A 51 -2.27 -4.53 -4.03
C THR A 51 -1.73 -4.93 -2.66
N PHE A 52 -2.48 -5.73 -1.89
CA PHE A 52 -2.03 -6.18 -0.58
C PHE A 52 -0.89 -7.19 -0.68
N CYS A 53 -0.99 -8.14 -1.61
CA CYS A 53 0.08 -9.10 -1.83
C CYS A 53 1.35 -8.39 -2.34
N GLY A 54 1.23 -7.62 -3.43
CA GLY A 54 2.29 -6.78 -4.00
C GLY A 54 3.68 -7.44 -4.05
N ALA A 55 4.73 -6.63 -4.04
CA ALA A 55 6.10 -7.13 -3.88
C ALA A 55 6.36 -7.74 -2.49
N ALA A 56 5.59 -7.36 -1.48
CA ALA A 56 5.77 -7.81 -0.10
C ALA A 56 5.66 -9.33 0.02
N VAL A 57 4.70 -9.97 -0.66
CA VAL A 57 4.50 -11.43 -0.66
C VAL A 57 5.72 -12.18 -1.17
N PHE A 58 6.36 -11.68 -2.22
CA PHE A 58 7.45 -12.42 -2.83
C PHE A 58 8.80 -12.09 -2.21
N ILE A 59 9.10 -10.82 -1.94
CA ILE A 59 10.42 -10.41 -1.45
C ILE A 59 10.42 -10.37 0.08
N GLY A 60 9.67 -9.44 0.67
CA GLY A 60 9.75 -9.15 2.10
C GLY A 60 9.26 -10.28 3.00
N TRP A 61 8.07 -10.83 2.76
CA TRP A 61 7.46 -11.85 3.61
C TRP A 61 8.13 -13.21 3.51
N MET A 62 8.68 -13.54 2.33
CA MET A 62 9.52 -14.72 2.20
C MET A 62 10.83 -14.57 2.98
N GLY A 63 11.49 -13.41 2.88
CA GLY A 63 12.66 -13.08 3.70
C GLY A 63 12.36 -13.12 5.21
N LEU A 64 11.16 -12.68 5.61
CA LEU A 64 10.70 -12.82 7.00
C LEU A 64 10.47 -14.28 7.39
N GLY A 65 9.87 -15.09 6.52
CA GLY A 65 9.79 -16.54 6.74
C GLY A 65 11.18 -17.19 6.91
N PHE A 66 12.17 -16.69 6.17
CA PHE A 66 13.55 -17.14 6.27
C PHE A 66 14.24 -16.69 7.55
N THR A 67 13.91 -15.52 8.10
CA THR A 67 14.61 -14.96 9.28
C THR A 67 13.94 -15.26 10.61
N VAL A 68 12.60 -15.29 10.65
CA VAL A 68 11.81 -15.48 11.89
C VAL A 68 10.77 -16.60 11.78
N GLY A 69 10.71 -17.30 10.65
CA GLY A 69 9.80 -18.43 10.46
C GLY A 69 8.34 -18.02 10.34
N LEU A 70 7.43 -18.90 10.80
CA LEU A 70 5.98 -18.69 10.69
C LEU A 70 5.46 -17.55 11.59
N SER A 71 6.23 -17.17 12.62
CA SER A 71 5.92 -16.02 13.47
C SER A 71 5.81 -14.71 12.68
N GLY A 72 6.55 -14.60 11.56
CA GLY A 72 6.48 -13.45 10.66
C GLY A 72 5.08 -13.21 10.10
N TYR A 73 4.30 -14.26 9.84
CA TYR A 73 2.92 -14.12 9.38
C TYR A 73 2.07 -13.39 10.42
N TRP A 74 2.17 -13.83 11.68
CA TRP A 74 1.40 -13.28 12.79
C TRP A 74 1.82 -11.86 13.15
N LYS A 75 3.12 -11.58 13.09
CA LYS A 75 3.70 -10.27 13.34
C LYS A 75 3.30 -9.25 12.27
N PHE A 76 3.37 -9.61 10.98
CA PHE A 76 3.22 -8.66 9.87
C PHE A 76 1.90 -8.80 9.11
N ALA A 77 1.69 -9.92 8.42
CA ALA A 77 0.56 -10.08 7.51
C ALA A 77 -0.78 -10.10 8.26
N PHE A 78 -0.89 -10.89 9.33
CA PHE A 78 -2.11 -11.02 10.13
C PHE A 78 -2.54 -9.69 10.74
N VAL A 79 -1.60 -8.95 11.36
CA VAL A 79 -1.84 -7.61 11.89
C VAL A 79 -2.39 -6.68 10.80
N ALA A 80 -1.74 -6.65 9.63
CA ALA A 80 -2.16 -5.80 8.52
C ALA A 80 -3.58 -6.11 8.03
N ILE A 81 -3.94 -7.40 7.98
CA ILE A 81 -5.27 -7.88 7.60
C ILE A 81 -6.30 -7.48 8.65
N VAL A 82 -6.01 -7.68 9.94
CA VAL A 82 -6.94 -7.36 11.03
C VAL A 82 -7.28 -5.88 11.04
N PHE A 83 -6.28 -4.99 11.01
CA PHE A 83 -6.55 -3.55 10.99
C PHE A 83 -7.22 -3.09 9.69
N SER A 84 -6.87 -3.69 8.55
CA SER A 84 -7.58 -3.42 7.29
C SER A 84 -9.05 -3.86 7.35
N LEU A 85 -9.34 -5.02 7.95
CA LEU A 85 -10.71 -5.49 8.16
C LEU A 85 -11.48 -4.63 9.16
N ILE A 86 -10.83 -4.10 10.20
CA ILE A 86 -11.44 -3.12 11.11
C ILE A 86 -11.86 -1.87 10.32
N LEU A 87 -10.99 -1.32 9.47
CA LEU A 87 -11.34 -0.23 8.57
C LEU A 87 -12.53 -0.59 7.68
N ILE A 88 -12.49 -1.75 7.03
CA ILE A 88 -13.50 -2.14 6.04
C ILE A 88 -14.86 -2.39 6.69
N LEU A 89 -14.91 -3.22 7.72
CA LEU A 89 -16.16 -3.62 8.37
C LEU A 89 -16.74 -2.47 9.20
N GLY A 90 -15.89 -1.67 9.85
CA GLY A 90 -16.31 -0.55 10.69
C GLY A 90 -16.65 0.71 9.89
N PHE A 91 -15.86 1.05 8.87
CA PHE A 91 -15.85 2.39 8.29
C PHE A 91 -16.12 2.44 6.77
N ALA A 92 -16.05 1.34 6.01
CA ALA A 92 -16.21 1.44 4.56
C ALA A 92 -17.58 1.98 4.12
N ARG A 93 -18.65 1.69 4.87
CA ARG A 93 -19.99 2.26 4.58
C ARG A 93 -20.02 3.78 4.75
N PRO A 94 -19.73 4.35 5.93
CA PRO A 94 -19.73 5.80 6.09
C PRO A 94 -18.72 6.47 5.15
N LEU A 95 -17.52 5.92 4.99
CA LEU A 95 -16.51 6.45 4.06
C LEU A 95 -17.05 6.49 2.62
N ARG A 96 -17.68 5.41 2.15
CA ARG A 96 -18.25 5.36 0.80
C ARG A 96 -19.35 6.40 0.59
N ARG A 97 -20.14 6.72 1.63
CA ARG A 97 -21.20 7.76 1.57
C ARG A 97 -20.64 9.16 1.38
N GLN A 98 -19.43 9.44 1.89
CA GLN A 98 -18.82 10.76 1.81
C GLN A 98 -18.48 11.20 0.38
N ARG A 99 -18.25 10.24 -0.53
CA ARG A 99 -17.78 10.49 -1.90
C ARG A 99 -16.54 11.40 -1.90
N LEU A 100 -15.46 10.92 -1.28
CA LEU A 100 -14.16 11.60 -1.22
C LEU A 100 -13.16 10.88 -2.12
N ILE A 101 -12.22 11.61 -2.71
CA ILE A 101 -11.22 11.00 -3.59
C ILE A 101 -10.02 10.52 -2.78
N THR A 102 -9.68 11.25 -1.72
CA THR A 102 -8.55 10.95 -0.85
C THR A 102 -8.97 10.95 0.62
N LEU A 103 -8.17 10.31 1.46
CA LEU A 103 -8.26 10.43 2.91
C LEU A 103 -8.03 11.87 3.35
N ALA A 104 -7.13 12.61 2.70
CA ALA A 104 -6.87 14.02 3.01
C ALA A 104 -8.08 14.92 2.73
N ASP A 105 -8.87 14.61 1.69
CA ASP A 105 -10.12 15.29 1.35
C ASP A 105 -11.11 15.21 2.53
N LEU A 106 -11.11 14.13 3.32
CA LEU A 106 -11.92 14.03 4.55
C LEU A 106 -11.60 15.16 5.53
N PHE A 107 -10.32 15.46 5.73
CA PHE A 107 -9.87 16.53 6.63
C PHE A 107 -10.16 17.90 6.02
N THR A 108 -9.94 18.09 4.71
CA THR A 108 -10.25 19.34 4.03
C THR A 108 -11.74 19.66 4.09
N VAL A 109 -12.61 18.68 3.85
CA VAL A 109 -14.06 18.90 3.92
C VAL A 109 -14.50 19.19 5.35
N ARG A 110 -13.93 18.51 6.36
CA ARG A 110 -14.31 18.74 7.77
C ARG A 110 -13.87 20.10 8.32
N PHE A 111 -12.69 20.60 7.95
CA PHE A 111 -12.08 21.76 8.60
C PHE A 111 -11.77 22.95 7.67
N GLY A 112 -11.88 22.75 6.35
CA GLY A 112 -11.54 23.72 5.33
C GLY A 112 -10.04 24.05 5.24
N GLY A 113 -9.63 24.59 4.09
CA GLY A 113 -8.28 25.15 3.90
C GLY A 113 -7.14 24.14 4.07
N SER A 114 -6.15 24.47 4.90
CA SER A 114 -4.87 23.74 5.09
C SER A 114 -4.98 22.35 5.75
N ALA A 115 -6.15 21.92 6.20
CA ALA A 115 -6.29 20.70 7.02
C ALA A 115 -5.92 19.39 6.29
N GLY A 116 -6.15 19.30 4.98
CA GLY A 116 -5.74 18.14 4.17
C GLY A 116 -4.29 18.18 3.69
N LEU A 117 -3.56 19.29 3.87
CA LEU A 117 -2.21 19.43 3.32
C LEU A 117 -1.22 18.44 3.95
N ILE A 118 -1.23 18.31 5.28
CA ILE A 118 -0.31 17.41 5.98
C ILE A 118 -0.56 15.94 5.60
N PRO A 119 -1.80 15.41 5.70
CA PRO A 119 -2.10 14.06 5.22
C PRO A 119 -1.71 13.83 3.75
N SER A 120 -1.94 14.82 2.89
CA SER A 120 -1.61 14.73 1.47
C SER A 120 -0.10 14.62 1.23
N VAL A 121 0.70 15.48 1.86
CA VAL A 121 2.17 15.48 1.73
C VAL A 121 2.76 14.17 2.26
N LEU A 122 2.29 13.70 3.42
CA LEU A 122 2.72 12.43 3.99
C LEU A 122 2.40 11.26 3.04
N SER A 123 1.16 11.17 2.56
CA SER A 123 0.76 10.08 1.66
C SER A 123 1.50 10.14 0.32
N ALA A 124 1.68 11.33 -0.26
CA ALA A 124 2.28 11.51 -1.58
C ALA A 124 3.80 11.33 -1.57
N PHE A 125 4.51 11.94 -0.62
CA PHE A 125 5.98 11.99 -0.66
C PHE A 125 6.63 11.02 0.33
N ILE A 126 6.11 10.90 1.55
CA ILE A 126 6.72 10.05 2.57
C ILE A 126 6.36 8.58 2.37
N TYR A 127 5.14 8.31 1.88
CA TYR A 127 4.70 6.95 1.60
C TYR A 127 4.86 6.59 0.11
N SER A 128 4.15 7.26 -0.80
CA SER A 128 4.01 6.79 -2.19
C SER A 128 5.33 6.77 -2.96
N VAL A 129 6.22 7.75 -2.79
CA VAL A 129 7.51 7.82 -3.51
C VAL A 129 8.43 6.67 -3.11
N PRO A 130 8.78 6.47 -1.81
CA PRO A 130 9.58 5.33 -1.39
C PRO A 130 8.97 4.01 -1.80
N THR A 131 7.67 3.78 -1.55
CA THR A 131 7.05 2.48 -1.85
C THR A 131 7.02 2.17 -3.33
N THR A 132 6.86 3.18 -4.19
CA THR A 132 6.97 3.01 -5.65
C THR A 132 8.40 2.66 -6.05
N ALA A 133 9.39 3.34 -5.46
CA ALA A 133 10.80 3.07 -5.73
C ALA A 133 11.18 1.61 -5.40
N LEU A 134 10.65 1.06 -4.29
CA LEU A 134 10.83 -0.36 -3.96
C LEU A 134 10.33 -1.30 -5.06
N GLN A 135 9.23 -0.95 -5.73
CA GLN A 135 8.72 -1.75 -6.84
C GLN A 135 9.62 -1.67 -8.08
N LEU A 136 10.21 -0.50 -8.34
CA LEU A 136 11.16 -0.32 -9.44
C LEU A 136 12.42 -1.15 -9.23
N VAL A 137 12.96 -1.13 -8.01
CA VAL A 137 14.13 -1.95 -7.62
C VAL A 137 13.78 -3.43 -7.73
N GLY A 138 12.65 -3.87 -7.17
CA GLY A 138 12.24 -5.27 -7.25
C GLY A 138 12.05 -5.76 -8.69
N MET A 139 11.47 -4.93 -9.57
CA MET A 139 11.30 -5.28 -10.98
C MET A 139 12.63 -5.34 -11.73
N SER A 140 13.56 -4.43 -11.40
CA SER A 140 14.92 -4.47 -11.89
C SER A 140 15.67 -5.75 -11.48
N THR A 141 15.51 -6.20 -10.24
CA THR A 141 16.13 -7.43 -9.75
C THR A 141 15.64 -8.65 -10.55
N VAL A 142 14.35 -8.71 -10.88
CA VAL A 142 13.83 -9.76 -11.77
C VAL A 142 14.50 -9.72 -13.13
N PHE A 143 14.61 -8.54 -13.75
CA PHE A 143 15.27 -8.40 -15.05
C PHE A 143 16.75 -8.79 -15.00
N ASN A 144 17.44 -8.48 -13.91
CA ASN A 144 18.84 -8.86 -13.73
C ASN A 144 19.01 -10.38 -13.68
N ILE A 145 18.22 -11.08 -12.85
CA ILE A 145 18.35 -12.53 -12.70
C ILE A 145 17.92 -13.28 -13.96
N THR A 146 16.85 -12.82 -14.62
CA THR A 146 16.23 -13.57 -15.72
C THR A 146 16.78 -13.21 -17.09
N LEU A 147 17.25 -11.98 -17.29
CA LEU A 147 17.67 -11.42 -18.58
C LEU A 147 19.11 -10.87 -18.57
N ASP A 148 19.81 -10.93 -17.44
CA ASP A 148 21.16 -10.37 -17.26
C ASP A 148 21.24 -8.85 -17.53
N ILE A 149 20.13 -8.13 -17.31
CA ILE A 149 20.09 -6.66 -17.43
C ILE A 149 20.68 -6.05 -16.16
N SER A 150 21.59 -5.08 -16.29
CA SER A 150 22.17 -4.41 -15.12
C SER A 150 21.11 -3.67 -14.30
N LEU A 151 21.25 -3.67 -12.97
CA LEU A 151 20.25 -3.06 -12.08
C LEU A 151 19.92 -1.60 -12.41
N PRO A 152 20.88 -0.70 -12.72
CA PRO A 152 20.53 0.67 -13.04
C PRO A 152 19.66 0.82 -14.29
N VAL A 153 19.89 -0.05 -15.30
CA VAL A 153 19.12 -0.09 -16.54
C VAL A 153 17.75 -0.71 -16.29
N GLY A 154 17.68 -1.78 -15.50
CA GLY A 154 16.41 -2.42 -15.11
C GLY A 154 15.47 -1.48 -14.35
N ILE A 155 16.01 -0.64 -13.45
CA ILE A 155 15.24 0.41 -12.76
C ILE A 155 14.64 1.40 -13.78
N PHE A 156 15.45 1.86 -14.73
CA PHE A 156 15.00 2.83 -15.74
C PHE A 156 13.93 2.24 -16.68
N ILE A 157 14.12 1.00 -17.14
CA ILE A 157 13.11 0.28 -17.94
C ILE A 157 11.81 0.16 -17.14
N SER A 158 11.92 -0.20 -15.85
CA SER A 158 10.76 -0.33 -14.96
C SER A 158 9.99 0.98 -14.83
N PHE A 159 10.72 2.08 -14.63
CA PHE A 159 10.17 3.43 -14.57
C PHE A 159 9.37 3.77 -15.83
N ILE A 160 9.94 3.55 -17.02
CA ILE A 160 9.28 3.89 -18.28
C ILE A 160 7.99 3.10 -18.48
N VAL A 161 8.03 1.78 -18.26
CA VAL A 161 6.85 0.92 -18.49
C VAL A 161 5.72 1.26 -17.52
N ILE A 162 6.04 1.42 -16.23
CA ILE A 162 5.05 1.78 -15.20
C ILE A 162 4.49 3.18 -15.46
N LEU A 163 5.34 4.15 -15.82
CA LEU A 163 4.92 5.52 -16.10
C LEU A 163 3.91 5.57 -17.26
N ILE A 164 4.24 4.92 -18.39
CA ILE A 164 3.37 4.87 -19.57
C ILE A 164 2.01 4.30 -19.19
N PHE A 165 2.01 3.16 -18.49
CA PHE A 165 0.77 2.53 -18.04
C PHE A 165 -0.05 3.45 -17.13
N ALA A 166 0.57 4.02 -16.10
CA ALA A 166 -0.11 4.83 -15.10
C ALA A 166 -0.71 6.11 -15.72
N VAL A 167 0.05 6.83 -16.55
CA VAL A 167 -0.39 8.07 -17.22
C VAL A 167 -1.59 7.82 -18.13
N ILE A 168 -1.57 6.71 -18.87
CA ILE A 168 -2.60 6.39 -19.86
C ILE A 168 -3.85 5.79 -19.20
N GLY A 169 -3.66 4.82 -18.30
CA GLY A 169 -4.72 3.94 -17.80
C GLY A 169 -5.45 4.42 -16.54
N GLY A 170 -4.79 5.18 -15.66
CA GLY A 170 -5.37 5.61 -14.39
C GLY A 170 -5.81 4.44 -13.48
N LEU A 171 -6.60 4.76 -12.46
CA LEU A 171 -7.21 3.76 -11.57
C LEU A 171 -8.11 2.74 -12.28
N PRO A 172 -8.97 3.08 -13.28
CA PRO A 172 -9.87 2.08 -13.86
C PRO A 172 -9.14 0.99 -14.64
N ALA A 173 -8.05 1.33 -15.35
CA ALA A 173 -7.20 0.32 -15.98
C ALA A 173 -6.48 -0.51 -14.92
N THR A 174 -5.88 0.16 -13.92
CA THR A 174 -5.17 -0.48 -12.81
C THR A 174 -6.04 -1.52 -12.12
N ILE A 175 -7.27 -1.17 -11.72
CA ILE A 175 -8.18 -2.11 -11.06
C ILE A 175 -8.50 -3.33 -11.94
N LEU A 176 -8.68 -3.15 -13.26
CA LEU A 176 -8.95 -4.30 -14.13
C LEU A 176 -7.73 -5.20 -14.23
N THR A 177 -6.56 -4.62 -14.51
CA THR A 177 -5.33 -5.38 -14.65
C THR A 177 -4.98 -6.09 -13.37
N ASP A 178 -5.11 -5.40 -12.25
CA ASP A 178 -4.91 -5.90 -10.91
C ASP A 178 -5.77 -7.14 -10.63
N ALA A 179 -7.04 -7.12 -11.03
CA ALA A 179 -7.93 -8.25 -10.84
C ALA A 179 -7.46 -9.49 -11.61
N ILE A 180 -6.91 -9.31 -12.80
CA ILE A 180 -6.34 -10.40 -13.61
C ILE A 180 -5.00 -10.85 -13.02
N GLN A 181 -4.14 -9.89 -12.65
CA GLN A 181 -2.85 -10.12 -12.03
C GLN A 181 -2.96 -10.84 -10.68
N SER A 182 -4.04 -10.62 -9.92
CA SER A 182 -4.28 -11.33 -8.66
C SER A 182 -4.30 -12.85 -8.85
N VAL A 183 -4.85 -13.33 -9.96
CA VAL A 183 -4.86 -14.76 -10.31
C VAL A 183 -3.44 -15.24 -10.61
N ILE A 184 -2.67 -14.46 -11.37
CA ILE A 184 -1.27 -14.79 -11.72
C ILE A 184 -0.39 -14.83 -10.46
N ILE A 185 -0.57 -13.86 -9.55
CA ILE A 185 0.14 -13.78 -8.27
C ILE A 185 -0.17 -15.01 -7.42
N ILE A 186 -1.45 -15.37 -7.28
CA ILE A 186 -1.89 -16.55 -6.51
C ILE A 186 -1.29 -17.83 -7.10
N ILE A 187 -1.37 -18.01 -8.43
CA ILE A 187 -0.80 -19.19 -9.08
C ILE A 187 0.72 -19.22 -8.87
N GLY A 188 1.41 -18.09 -9.07
CA GLY A 188 2.86 -18.00 -8.90
C GLY A 188 3.32 -18.39 -7.50
N VAL A 189 2.68 -17.85 -6.46
CA VAL A 189 3.07 -18.18 -5.07
C VAL A 189 2.69 -19.61 -4.67
N VAL A 190 1.54 -20.13 -5.14
CA VAL A 190 1.14 -21.52 -4.87
C VAL A 190 2.09 -22.51 -5.55
N VAL A 191 2.45 -22.27 -6.82
CA VAL A 191 3.41 -23.10 -7.55
C VAL A 191 4.77 -23.08 -6.86
N LEU A 192 5.25 -21.90 -6.47
CA LEU A 192 6.52 -21.78 -5.75
C LEU A 192 6.48 -22.53 -4.42
N ALA A 193 5.40 -22.37 -3.64
CA ALA A 193 5.22 -23.08 -2.38
C ALA A 193 5.27 -24.61 -2.56
N ILE A 194 4.53 -25.15 -3.52
CA ILE A 194 4.51 -26.60 -3.79
C ILE A 194 5.91 -27.10 -4.13
N VAL A 195 6.64 -26.40 -5.02
CA VAL A 195 7.95 -26.85 -5.45
C VAL A 195 8.99 -26.73 -4.33
N THR A 196 9.02 -25.63 -3.59
CA THR A 196 9.94 -25.46 -2.47
C THR A 196 9.69 -26.47 -1.36
N ILE A 197 8.42 -26.71 -1.00
CA ILE A 197 8.05 -27.70 0.02
C ILE A 197 8.42 -29.12 -0.42
N ASN A 198 8.18 -29.47 -1.70
CA ASN A 198 8.57 -30.78 -2.22
C ASN A 198 10.09 -30.96 -2.27
N HIS A 199 10.84 -29.88 -2.55
CA HIS A 199 12.31 -29.91 -2.58
C HIS A 199 12.90 -30.30 -1.22
N VAL A 200 12.31 -29.83 -0.12
CA VAL A 200 12.71 -30.19 1.24
C VAL A 200 12.09 -31.51 1.75
N GLY A 201 11.43 -32.27 0.88
CA GLY A 201 10.86 -33.58 1.23
C GLY A 201 9.43 -33.56 1.80
N GLY A 202 8.68 -32.46 1.60
CA GLY A 202 7.28 -32.33 2.01
C GLY A 202 7.06 -31.61 3.34
N LEU A 203 5.79 -31.34 3.69
CA LEU A 203 5.44 -30.59 4.90
C LEU A 203 5.87 -31.29 6.20
N GLY A 204 5.80 -32.62 6.28
CA GLY A 204 6.23 -33.37 7.47
C GLY A 204 7.72 -33.15 7.74
N THR A 205 8.55 -33.45 6.73
CA THR A 205 10.00 -33.24 6.75
C THR A 205 10.39 -31.78 7.03
N LEU A 206 9.64 -30.82 6.47
CA LEU A 206 9.84 -29.40 6.74
C LEU A 206 9.74 -29.12 8.25
N PHE A 207 8.65 -29.53 8.89
CA PHE A 207 8.44 -29.26 10.32
C PHE A 207 9.37 -30.08 11.22
N GLU A 208 9.71 -31.31 10.85
CA GLU A 208 10.66 -32.14 11.61
C GLU A 208 12.08 -31.56 11.61
N ASN A 209 12.52 -30.99 10.49
CA ASN A 209 13.85 -30.42 10.34
C ASN A 209 13.95 -28.94 10.73
N SER A 210 12.83 -28.29 11.05
CA SER A 210 12.82 -26.89 11.48
C SER A 210 12.86 -26.79 13.00
N ALA A 211 13.72 -25.91 13.54
CA ALA A 211 13.76 -25.69 14.97
C ALA A 211 12.41 -25.12 15.48
N PRO A 212 11.93 -25.54 16.68
CA PRO A 212 10.61 -25.17 17.18
C PRO A 212 10.35 -23.66 17.23
N GLU A 213 11.38 -22.86 17.50
CA GLU A 213 11.31 -21.39 17.52
C GLU A 213 10.87 -20.77 16.20
N TYR A 214 11.10 -21.42 15.05
CA TYR A 214 10.68 -20.93 13.73
C TYR A 214 9.29 -21.43 13.30
N ILE A 215 8.72 -22.39 14.04
CA ILE A 215 7.39 -22.98 13.76
C ILE A 215 6.33 -22.35 14.67
N ASN A 216 6.72 -22.03 15.91
CA ASN A 216 5.82 -21.48 16.91
C ASN A 216 5.28 -20.10 16.52
N PHE A 217 4.05 -19.83 16.94
CA PHE A 217 3.35 -18.56 16.70
C PHE A 217 4.17 -17.34 17.14
N THR A 218 4.85 -17.43 18.28
CA THR A 218 5.58 -16.32 18.88
C THR A 218 6.94 -16.06 18.26
N GLY A 219 7.51 -17.05 17.56
CA GLY A 219 8.84 -16.92 17.00
C GLY A 219 9.96 -16.84 18.04
N PRO A 220 11.18 -16.51 17.59
CA PRO A 220 12.31 -16.20 18.47
C PRO A 220 12.11 -14.89 19.26
N ASP A 221 11.29 -13.98 18.73
CA ASP A 221 11.06 -12.64 19.30
C ASP A 221 10.06 -12.64 20.48
N GLY A 222 9.23 -13.68 20.62
CA GLY A 222 8.23 -13.80 21.68
C GLY A 222 6.93 -13.02 21.42
N LEU A 223 5.93 -13.25 22.27
CA LEU A 223 4.60 -12.64 22.13
C LEU A 223 4.61 -11.11 22.30
N GLY A 224 5.49 -10.60 23.16
CA GLY A 224 5.60 -9.16 23.45
C GLY A 224 5.94 -8.34 22.21
N GLU A 225 6.90 -8.81 21.41
CA GLU A 225 7.30 -8.16 20.14
C GLU A 225 6.21 -8.19 19.08
N ILE A 226 5.43 -9.29 19.00
CA ILE A 226 4.28 -9.37 18.10
C ILE A 226 3.21 -8.33 18.49
N LEU A 227 2.89 -8.24 19.78
CA LEU A 227 1.91 -7.27 20.28
C LEU A 227 2.42 -5.83 20.11
N LEU A 228 3.70 -5.58 20.36
CA LEU A 228 4.32 -4.28 20.14
C LEU A 228 4.27 -3.88 18.66
N TYR A 229 4.57 -4.81 17.76
CA TYR A 229 4.45 -4.58 16.33
C TYR A 229 3.00 -4.32 15.92
N ALA A 230 2.06 -5.09 16.46
CA ALA A 230 0.63 -4.92 16.23
C ALA A 230 0.13 -3.53 16.63
N LEU A 231 0.62 -2.99 17.75
CA LEU A 231 0.25 -1.66 18.24
C LEU A 231 1.01 -0.53 17.53
N SER A 232 2.24 -0.76 17.09
CA SER A 232 3.09 0.26 16.45
C SER A 232 2.79 0.45 14.97
N VAL A 233 2.61 -0.63 14.22
CA VAL A 233 2.45 -0.60 12.75
C VAL A 233 1.03 -0.92 12.32
N GLY A 234 0.33 -1.83 13.01
CA GLY A 234 -1.03 -2.21 12.68
C GLY A 234 -2.00 -1.04 12.42
N PRO A 235 -2.03 0.01 13.27
CA PRO A 235 -2.92 1.14 13.07
C PRO A 235 -2.72 1.89 11.74
N PHE A 236 -1.54 1.81 11.11
CA PHE A 236 -1.32 2.37 9.77
C PHE A 236 -2.38 1.91 8.77
N TYR A 237 -2.78 0.64 8.83
CA TYR A 237 -3.71 0.05 7.87
C TYR A 237 -5.13 0.63 7.97
N LEU A 238 -5.46 1.36 9.05
CA LEU A 238 -6.68 2.16 9.14
C LEU A 238 -6.64 3.40 8.23
N VAL A 239 -5.45 3.95 8.01
CA VAL A 239 -5.23 5.17 7.22
C VAL A 239 -4.50 4.87 5.91
N TRP A 240 -4.40 3.60 5.52
CA TRP A 240 -3.76 3.22 4.28
C TRP A 240 -4.60 3.62 3.07
N GLN A 241 -4.16 4.69 2.43
CA GLN A 241 -4.88 5.37 1.35
C GLN A 241 -5.21 4.45 0.16
N SER A 242 -4.42 3.41 -0.11
CA SER A 242 -4.75 2.43 -1.17
C SER A 242 -6.06 1.71 -0.90
N THR A 243 -6.33 1.29 0.33
CA THR A 243 -7.60 0.66 0.72
C THR A 243 -8.75 1.65 0.64
N TRP A 244 -8.52 2.90 1.05
CA TRP A 244 -9.52 3.98 0.93
C TRP A 244 -9.93 4.23 -0.51
N GLN A 245 -8.98 4.29 -1.45
CA GLN A 245 -9.29 4.45 -2.88
C GLN A 245 -10.20 3.33 -3.41
N ARG A 246 -10.01 2.08 -2.97
CA ARG A 246 -10.87 0.95 -3.39
C ARG A 246 -12.25 1.01 -2.73
N ILE A 247 -12.33 1.44 -1.47
CA ILE A 247 -13.61 1.72 -0.80
C ILE A 247 -14.38 2.78 -1.58
N PHE A 248 -13.74 3.89 -1.91
CA PHE A 248 -14.36 5.01 -2.63
C PHE A 248 -14.75 4.65 -4.06
N ALA A 249 -13.91 3.92 -4.80
CA ALA A 249 -14.19 3.53 -6.18
C ALA A 249 -15.38 2.55 -6.33
N ALA A 250 -15.74 1.83 -5.26
CA ALA A 250 -16.82 0.84 -5.30
C ALA A 250 -18.16 1.45 -5.74
N LYS A 251 -18.97 0.69 -6.48
CA LYS A 251 -20.28 1.17 -6.99
C LYS A 251 -21.33 1.50 -5.91
N ASP A 252 -21.26 0.83 -4.76
CA ASP A 252 -22.19 0.98 -3.65
C ASP A 252 -21.52 0.57 -2.32
N GLU A 253 -22.15 0.90 -1.20
CA GLU A 253 -21.64 0.57 0.16
C GLU A 253 -21.48 -0.94 0.40
N LYS A 254 -22.41 -1.74 -0.16
CA LYS A 254 -22.37 -3.20 -0.01
C LYS A 254 -21.12 -3.76 -0.68
N THR A 255 -20.79 -3.26 -1.86
CA THR A 255 -19.59 -3.61 -2.61
C THR A 255 -18.34 -3.08 -1.89
N ALA A 256 -18.39 -1.86 -1.37
CA ALA A 256 -17.29 -1.27 -0.60
C ALA A 256 -16.90 -2.12 0.62
N VAL A 257 -17.87 -2.73 1.30
CA VAL A 257 -17.58 -3.66 2.41
C VAL A 257 -17.20 -5.04 1.89
N ASN A 258 -18.12 -5.70 1.17
CA ASN A 258 -18.00 -7.14 0.93
C ASN A 258 -16.84 -7.49 -0.02
N ALA A 259 -16.60 -6.67 -1.05
CA ALA A 259 -15.52 -6.95 -1.99
C ALA A 259 -14.13 -6.71 -1.37
N ASN A 260 -13.98 -5.62 -0.60
CA ASN A 260 -12.73 -5.35 0.10
C ASN A 260 -12.47 -6.41 1.19
N ALA A 261 -13.48 -6.78 1.99
CA ALA A 261 -13.33 -7.79 3.03
C ALA A 261 -12.95 -9.15 2.44
N LEU A 262 -13.64 -9.60 1.38
CA LEU A 262 -13.29 -10.84 0.69
C LEU A 262 -11.86 -10.80 0.14
N GLY A 263 -11.46 -9.67 -0.46
CA GLY A 263 -10.11 -9.49 -1.00
C GLY A 263 -9.04 -9.66 0.08
N PHE A 264 -9.18 -9.00 1.23
CA PHE A 264 -8.24 -9.14 2.35
C PHE A 264 -8.25 -10.54 2.98
N ILE A 265 -9.40 -11.22 3.05
CA ILE A 265 -9.47 -12.59 3.56
C ILE A 265 -8.70 -13.54 2.63
N ILE A 266 -8.95 -13.48 1.32
CA ILE A 266 -8.24 -14.31 0.34
C ILE A 266 -6.74 -13.99 0.38
N ALA A 267 -6.38 -12.71 0.33
CA ALA A 267 -4.99 -12.30 0.37
C ALA A 267 -4.32 -12.75 1.67
N GLY A 268 -5.04 -12.77 2.79
CA GLY A 268 -4.54 -13.24 4.07
C GLY A 268 -4.27 -14.74 4.16
N VAL A 269 -5.08 -15.56 3.48
CA VAL A 269 -4.80 -16.99 3.35
C VAL A 269 -3.57 -17.22 2.47
N ILE A 270 -3.49 -16.51 1.35
CA ILE A 270 -2.38 -16.64 0.39
C ILE A 270 -1.07 -16.10 0.99
N ALA A 271 -1.13 -15.05 1.81
CA ALA A 271 -0.01 -14.45 2.50
C ALA A 271 0.73 -15.41 3.45
N PHE A 272 0.13 -16.53 3.83
CA PHE A 272 0.80 -17.55 4.65
C PHE A 272 1.88 -18.33 3.86
N LEU A 273 1.68 -18.51 2.54
CA LEU A 273 2.55 -19.32 1.70
C LEU A 273 4.00 -18.78 1.61
N PRO A 274 4.25 -17.46 1.45
CA PRO A 274 5.60 -16.91 1.52
C PRO A 274 6.38 -17.26 2.77
N PHE A 275 5.73 -17.24 3.94
CA PHE A 275 6.40 -17.56 5.20
C PHE A 275 6.78 -19.04 5.27
N LEU A 276 5.93 -19.93 4.73
CA LEU A 276 6.26 -21.35 4.54
C LEU A 276 7.42 -21.55 3.57
N ILE A 277 7.43 -20.82 2.44
CA ILE A 277 8.54 -20.87 1.47
C ILE A 277 9.84 -20.43 2.14
N GLY A 278 9.82 -19.32 2.87
CA GLY A 278 10.98 -18.81 3.60
C GLY A 278 11.48 -19.78 4.68
N LEU A 279 10.57 -20.40 5.43
CA LEU A 279 10.92 -21.44 6.41
C LEU A 279 11.61 -22.63 5.74
N ALA A 280 11.08 -23.10 4.61
CA ALA A 280 11.66 -24.19 3.84
C ALA A 280 13.02 -23.80 3.24
N ALA A 281 13.16 -22.57 2.75
CA ALA A 281 14.42 -22.04 2.23
C ALA A 281 15.57 -22.11 3.25
N ARG A 282 15.30 -21.97 4.55
CA ARG A 282 16.32 -22.13 5.62
C ARG A 282 17.06 -23.47 5.59
N GLN A 283 16.47 -24.50 4.99
CA GLN A 283 17.06 -25.85 4.96
C GLN A 283 18.10 -26.04 3.84
N PHE A 284 18.15 -25.14 2.85
CA PHE A 284 19.07 -25.28 1.70
C PHE A 284 19.70 -23.96 1.21
N VAL A 285 19.23 -22.81 1.69
CA VAL A 285 19.80 -21.48 1.39
C VAL A 285 20.79 -21.09 2.49
N PRO A 286 21.95 -20.49 2.16
CA PRO A 286 22.91 -19.98 3.16
C PRO A 286 22.26 -19.03 4.17
N LEU A 287 22.42 -19.31 5.47
CA LEU A 287 21.73 -18.59 6.55
C LEU A 287 22.17 -17.13 6.71
N ASP A 288 23.33 -16.76 6.16
CA ASP A 288 23.88 -15.41 6.12
C ASP A 288 23.41 -14.59 4.90
N MET A 289 22.59 -15.19 4.02
CA MET A 289 22.02 -14.50 2.87
C MET A 289 21.10 -13.36 3.30
N HIS A 290 21.23 -12.21 2.61
CA HIS A 290 20.32 -11.10 2.81
C HIS A 290 18.85 -11.52 2.52
N PRO A 291 17.89 -11.25 3.42
CA PRO A 291 16.52 -11.77 3.30
C PRO A 291 15.81 -11.43 2.00
N ASP A 292 16.05 -10.23 1.45
CA ASP A 292 15.45 -9.78 0.19
C ASP A 292 15.93 -10.58 -1.04
N LEU A 293 17.03 -11.32 -0.92
CA LEU A 293 17.57 -12.15 -2.00
C LEU A 293 17.05 -13.59 -1.98
N VAL A 294 16.36 -14.00 -0.91
CA VAL A 294 15.89 -15.39 -0.72
C VAL A 294 14.95 -15.80 -1.84
N PHE A 295 13.99 -14.95 -2.23
CA PHE A 295 13.09 -15.22 -3.35
C PHE A 295 13.84 -15.53 -4.63
N SER A 296 14.79 -14.67 -4.96
CA SER A 296 15.58 -14.73 -6.17
C SER A 296 16.38 -16.03 -6.21
N TYR A 297 17.05 -16.34 -5.10
CA TYR A 297 17.85 -17.56 -4.97
C TYR A 297 17.00 -18.83 -5.07
N VAL A 298 15.88 -18.89 -4.32
CA VAL A 298 14.97 -20.05 -4.34
C VAL A 298 14.40 -20.26 -5.74
N THR A 299 13.96 -19.18 -6.40
CA THR A 299 13.36 -19.28 -7.74
C THR A 299 14.41 -19.68 -8.78
N ASP A 300 15.61 -19.12 -8.73
CA ASP A 300 16.69 -19.48 -9.66
C ASP A 300 17.15 -20.94 -9.47
N THR A 301 17.34 -21.36 -8.21
CA THR A 301 17.78 -22.71 -7.86
C THR A 301 16.76 -23.77 -8.24
N LEU A 302 15.48 -23.52 -7.96
CA LEU A 302 14.43 -24.53 -8.09
C LEU A 302 13.69 -24.47 -9.43
N MET A 303 13.78 -23.37 -10.17
CA MET A 303 12.92 -23.11 -11.32
C MET A 303 13.65 -22.68 -12.60
N ALA A 304 14.68 -23.43 -13.00
CA ALA A 304 15.33 -23.30 -14.33
C ALA A 304 14.45 -23.76 -15.53
N SER A 305 13.16 -24.05 -15.31
CA SER A 305 12.19 -24.60 -16.26
C SER A 305 11.19 -23.52 -16.75
N PRO A 306 10.47 -23.70 -17.87
CA PRO A 306 9.37 -22.80 -18.28
C PRO A 306 8.37 -22.46 -17.16
N ILE A 307 8.20 -23.35 -16.19
CA ILE A 307 7.36 -23.12 -14.99
C ILE A 307 7.87 -21.94 -14.15
N GLY A 308 9.20 -21.74 -14.04
CA GLY A 308 9.79 -20.58 -13.37
C GLY A 308 9.39 -19.25 -13.99
N GLY A 309 9.13 -19.25 -15.30
CA GLY A 309 8.63 -18.07 -16.01
C GLY A 309 7.26 -17.61 -15.50
N ILE A 310 6.40 -18.52 -15.05
CA ILE A 310 5.09 -18.18 -14.46
C ILE A 310 5.27 -17.53 -13.08
N VAL A 311 6.23 -18.02 -12.28
CA VAL A 311 6.53 -17.44 -10.95
C VAL A 311 7.13 -16.05 -11.08
N PHE A 312 8.11 -15.86 -11.96
CA PHE A 312 8.67 -14.54 -12.25
C PHE A 312 7.60 -13.59 -12.83
N LEU A 313 6.70 -14.10 -13.66
CA LEU A 313 5.57 -13.31 -14.15
C LEU A 313 4.61 -12.91 -13.02
N GLY A 314 4.35 -13.80 -12.06
CA GLY A 314 3.62 -13.50 -10.84
C GLY A 314 4.26 -12.39 -10.01
N LEU A 315 5.59 -12.41 -9.85
CA LEU A 315 6.32 -11.33 -9.19
C LEU A 315 6.24 -10.02 -9.97
N LEU A 316 6.47 -10.02 -11.29
CA LEU A 316 6.32 -8.82 -12.13
C LEU A 316 4.89 -8.25 -12.05
N ALA A 317 3.88 -9.12 -12.01
CA ALA A 317 2.49 -8.74 -11.79
C ALA A 317 2.30 -8.06 -10.43
N ALA A 318 2.90 -8.61 -9.37
CA ALA A 318 2.84 -8.07 -8.01
C ALA A 318 3.57 -6.72 -7.86
N LEU A 319 4.70 -6.56 -8.54
CA LEU A 319 5.47 -5.31 -8.55
C LEU A 319 4.73 -4.20 -9.32
N MET A 320 4.16 -4.56 -10.47
CA MET A 320 3.41 -3.62 -11.31
C MET A 320 2.17 -3.10 -10.60
N THR A 321 1.35 -3.98 -10.01
CA THR A 321 0.12 -3.58 -9.27
C THR A 321 0.45 -2.72 -8.06
N GLY A 322 1.53 -3.03 -7.34
CA GLY A 322 2.02 -2.20 -6.24
C GLY A 322 2.40 -0.80 -6.72
N ALA A 323 3.20 -0.72 -7.79
CA ALA A 323 3.74 0.54 -8.28
C ALA A 323 2.62 1.46 -8.77
N THR A 324 1.72 0.96 -9.60
CA THR A 324 0.60 1.74 -10.14
C THR A 324 -0.33 2.22 -9.04
N SER A 325 -0.60 1.38 -8.03
CA SER A 325 -1.40 1.74 -6.87
C SER A 325 -0.79 2.90 -6.08
N PHE A 326 0.50 2.84 -5.75
CA PHE A 326 1.18 3.89 -4.99
C PHE A 326 1.35 5.18 -5.81
N ILE A 327 1.59 5.08 -7.11
CA ILE A 327 1.65 6.25 -8.00
C ILE A 327 0.30 6.96 -8.07
N LEU A 328 -0.80 6.21 -8.23
CA LEU A 328 -2.16 6.77 -8.29
C LEU A 328 -2.62 7.28 -6.92
N GLN A 329 -2.12 6.66 -5.85
CA GLN A 329 -2.24 7.17 -4.50
C GLN A 329 -1.68 8.59 -4.40
N GLY A 330 -0.37 8.74 -4.58
CA GLY A 330 0.28 10.04 -4.49
C GLY A 330 -0.24 11.06 -5.50
N SER A 331 -0.58 10.64 -6.72
CA SER A 331 -1.10 11.55 -7.74
C SER A 331 -2.49 12.10 -7.38
N SER A 332 -3.35 11.28 -6.77
CA SER A 332 -4.64 11.74 -6.25
C SER A 332 -4.46 12.81 -5.18
N ASN A 333 -3.47 12.62 -4.31
CA ASN A 333 -3.14 13.55 -3.24
C ASN A 333 -2.62 14.90 -3.78
N LEU A 334 -1.68 14.86 -4.72
CA LEU A 334 -1.17 16.08 -5.36
C LEU A 334 -2.25 16.83 -6.15
N THR A 335 -3.17 16.10 -6.79
CA THR A 335 -4.18 16.71 -7.66
C THR A 335 -5.32 17.34 -6.87
N VAL A 336 -5.93 16.59 -5.96
CA VAL A 336 -7.15 17.03 -5.25
C VAL A 336 -6.76 17.88 -4.05
N ASP A 337 -5.81 17.42 -3.25
CA ASP A 337 -5.53 18.06 -1.97
C ASP A 337 -4.56 19.22 -2.11
N ILE A 338 -3.67 19.21 -3.10
CA ILE A 338 -2.70 20.29 -3.31
C ILE A 338 -3.12 21.20 -4.45
N TYR A 339 -3.23 20.67 -5.67
CA TYR A 339 -3.49 21.48 -6.86
C TYR A 339 -4.87 22.14 -6.80
N LYS A 340 -5.95 21.37 -6.63
CA LYS A 340 -7.30 21.95 -6.55
C LYS A 340 -7.45 22.86 -5.32
N THR A 341 -6.98 22.43 -4.15
CA THR A 341 -7.26 23.16 -2.90
C THR A 341 -6.45 24.47 -2.76
N PHE A 342 -5.18 24.50 -3.18
CA PHE A 342 -4.28 25.63 -2.93
C PHE A 342 -3.78 26.34 -4.20
N ILE A 343 -3.67 25.64 -5.34
CA ILE A 343 -3.11 26.23 -6.56
C ILE A 343 -4.23 26.78 -7.45
N ASN A 344 -5.30 26.02 -7.68
CA ASN A 344 -6.39 26.41 -8.58
C ASN A 344 -7.73 25.78 -8.16
N ARG A 345 -8.46 26.49 -7.29
CA ARG A 345 -9.76 26.07 -6.73
C ARG A 345 -10.84 25.89 -7.79
N ASP A 346 -10.84 26.74 -8.80
CA ASP A 346 -11.82 26.74 -9.88
C ASP A 346 -11.31 26.03 -11.15
N ALA A 347 -10.36 25.10 -10.98
CA ALA A 347 -9.80 24.34 -12.09
C ALA A 347 -10.90 23.60 -12.87
N SER A 348 -10.95 23.83 -14.19
CA SER A 348 -11.88 23.12 -15.06
C SER A 348 -11.60 21.60 -15.05
N PRO A 349 -12.61 20.75 -15.35
CA PRO A 349 -12.41 19.29 -15.38
C PRO A 349 -11.25 18.83 -16.27
N LYS A 350 -11.01 19.53 -17.39
CA LYS A 350 -9.88 19.27 -18.29
C LYS A 350 -8.52 19.57 -17.63
N ARG A 351 -8.43 20.69 -16.90
CA ARG A 351 -7.21 21.05 -16.14
C ARG A 351 -6.97 20.08 -14.98
N MET A 352 -8.02 19.65 -14.30
CA MET A 352 -7.93 18.63 -13.25
C MET A 352 -7.39 17.30 -13.77
N LEU A 353 -7.87 16.84 -14.94
CA LEU A 353 -7.37 15.61 -15.55
C LEU A 353 -5.89 15.74 -16.00
N ALA A 354 -5.52 16.87 -16.59
CA ALA A 354 -4.13 17.15 -16.94
C ALA A 354 -3.22 17.17 -15.70
N SER A 355 -3.66 17.84 -14.62
CA SER A 355 -2.96 17.86 -13.34
C SER A 355 -2.81 16.46 -12.73
N SER A 356 -3.81 15.59 -12.87
CA SER A 356 -3.73 14.19 -12.45
C SER A 356 -2.60 13.44 -13.15
N ARG A 357 -2.48 13.59 -14.47
CA ARG A 357 -1.41 12.95 -15.26
C ARG A 357 -0.04 13.54 -14.96
N ILE A 358 0.06 14.86 -14.79
CA ILE A 358 1.32 15.52 -14.39
C ILE A 358 1.76 15.03 -13.01
N SER A 359 0.83 14.90 -12.08
CA SER A 359 1.11 14.39 -10.73
C SER A 359 1.64 12.95 -10.76
N VAL A 360 1.11 12.10 -11.64
CA VAL A 360 1.66 10.75 -11.90
C VAL A 360 3.12 10.83 -12.36
N VAL A 361 3.43 11.72 -13.31
CA VAL A 361 4.81 11.90 -13.79
C VAL A 361 5.73 12.33 -12.65
N ILE A 362 5.30 13.28 -11.82
CA ILE A 362 6.09 13.78 -10.67
C ILE A 362 6.39 12.65 -9.69
N ILE A 363 5.37 11.93 -9.22
CA ILE A 363 5.56 10.84 -8.24
C ILE A 363 6.46 9.75 -8.80
N THR A 364 6.25 9.35 -10.06
CA THR A 364 7.02 8.27 -10.68
C THR A 364 8.47 8.69 -10.93
N ALA A 365 8.73 9.94 -11.33
CA ALA A 365 10.07 10.46 -11.52
C ALA A 365 10.84 10.57 -10.19
N LEU A 366 10.19 11.08 -9.13
CA LEU A 366 10.78 11.12 -7.80
C LEU A 366 11.07 9.71 -7.27
N ALA A 367 10.17 8.75 -7.50
CA ALA A 367 10.39 7.36 -7.13
C ALA A 367 11.57 6.74 -7.89
N CYS A 368 11.76 7.06 -9.17
CA CYS A 368 12.92 6.62 -9.94
C CYS A 368 14.23 7.19 -9.39
N LEU A 369 14.28 8.50 -9.10
CA LEU A 369 15.45 9.14 -8.48
C LEU A 369 15.77 8.51 -7.13
N PHE A 370 14.74 8.30 -6.30
CA PHE A 370 14.89 7.68 -5.00
C PHE A 370 15.31 6.20 -5.10
N ALA A 371 14.87 5.46 -6.12
CA ALA A 371 15.25 4.05 -6.32
C ALA A 371 16.76 3.84 -6.47
N TYR A 372 17.49 4.83 -7.02
CA TYR A 372 18.95 4.77 -7.13
C TYR A 372 19.69 5.01 -5.81
N THR A 373 19.00 5.45 -4.75
CA THR A 373 19.60 5.75 -3.44
C THR A 373 19.16 4.77 -2.35
N ILE A 374 18.31 3.78 -2.66
CA ILE A 374 17.82 2.84 -1.65
C ILE A 374 18.87 1.75 -1.41
N GLU A 375 19.39 1.73 -0.19
CA GLU A 375 20.26 0.65 0.29
C GLU A 375 19.46 -0.40 1.07
N ASP A 376 18.48 0.02 1.87
CA ASP A 376 17.60 -0.87 2.66
C ASP A 376 16.12 -0.56 2.44
N ILE A 377 15.46 -1.48 1.73
CA ILE A 377 14.04 -1.47 1.35
C ILE A 377 13.15 -1.58 2.59
N ALA A 378 13.45 -2.53 3.47
CA ALA A 378 12.58 -2.92 4.57
C ALA A 378 12.56 -1.85 5.65
N THR A 379 13.72 -1.31 6.03
CA THR A 379 13.83 -0.28 7.07
C THR A 379 13.13 1.01 6.63
N THR A 380 13.37 1.45 5.39
CA THR A 380 12.72 2.65 4.82
C THR A 380 11.21 2.51 4.82
N TYR A 381 10.69 1.33 4.43
CA TYR A 381 9.26 1.06 4.43
C TYR A 381 8.63 1.12 5.82
N GLN A 382 9.25 0.47 6.81
CA GLN A 382 8.73 0.45 8.18
C GLN A 382 8.70 1.84 8.82
N TRP A 383 9.71 2.67 8.57
CA TRP A 383 9.73 4.06 9.03
C TRP A 383 8.58 4.89 8.44
N ALA A 384 8.31 4.75 7.14
CA ALA A 384 7.21 5.44 6.49
C ALA A 384 5.84 5.02 7.07
N LEU A 385 5.65 3.73 7.37
CA LEU A 385 4.44 3.21 8.01
C LEU A 385 4.22 3.81 9.40
N ARG A 386 5.23 3.73 10.28
CA ARG A 386 5.15 4.20 11.67
C ARG A 386 4.90 5.69 11.76
N LEU A 387 5.63 6.48 10.97
CA LEU A 387 5.47 7.93 10.94
C LEU A 387 4.06 8.33 10.49
N SER A 388 3.57 7.70 9.42
CA SER A 388 2.21 7.97 8.92
C SER A 388 1.14 7.56 9.92
N ALA A 389 1.30 6.39 10.58
CA ALA A 389 0.35 5.89 11.56
C ALA A 389 0.20 6.83 12.76
N THR A 390 1.33 7.19 13.38
CA THR A 390 1.35 8.04 14.59
C THR A 390 0.75 9.42 14.33
N ILE A 391 1.00 10.00 13.16
CA ILE A 391 0.48 11.31 12.79
C ILE A 391 -1.02 11.26 12.47
N MET A 392 -1.52 10.22 11.80
CA MET A 392 -2.83 10.29 11.13
C MET A 392 -3.95 9.50 11.81
N VAL A 393 -3.65 8.44 12.57
CA VAL A 393 -4.69 7.53 13.09
C VAL A 393 -5.63 8.23 14.06
N PHE A 394 -5.12 8.92 15.09
CA PHE A 394 -5.98 9.62 16.05
C PHE A 394 -6.74 10.79 15.41
N PRO A 395 -6.11 11.64 14.57
CA PRO A 395 -6.84 12.63 13.78
C PRO A 395 -7.98 12.02 12.94
N PHE A 396 -7.73 10.90 12.26
CA PHE A 396 -8.76 10.19 11.50
C PHE A 396 -9.92 9.76 12.41
N LEU A 397 -9.63 9.06 13.52
CA LEU A 397 -10.67 8.61 14.45
C LEU A 397 -11.47 9.77 15.05
N ALA A 398 -10.81 10.89 15.37
CA ALA A 398 -11.47 12.09 15.87
C ALA A 398 -12.41 12.71 14.84
N VAL A 399 -12.02 12.78 13.56
CA VAL A 399 -12.92 13.25 12.49
C VAL A 399 -14.12 12.33 12.29
N MET A 400 -13.92 11.01 12.45
CA MET A 400 -15.02 10.06 12.33
C MET A 400 -16.03 10.18 13.48
N PHE A 401 -15.58 10.31 14.73
CA PHE A 401 -16.46 10.14 15.90
C PHE A 401 -16.64 11.37 16.78
N TRP A 402 -15.70 12.32 16.80
CA TRP A 402 -15.65 13.36 17.82
C TRP A 402 -15.99 14.74 17.27
N LYS A 403 -17.24 15.19 17.42
CA LYS A 403 -17.70 16.49 16.90
C LYS A 403 -16.88 17.69 17.40
N ARG A 404 -16.35 17.62 18.63
CA ARG A 404 -15.59 18.71 19.29
C ARG A 404 -14.14 18.85 18.81
N VAL A 405 -13.63 17.93 17.98
CA VAL A 405 -12.29 18.11 17.40
C VAL A 405 -12.24 19.43 16.63
N THR A 406 -11.22 20.25 16.91
CA THR A 406 -11.04 21.55 16.24
C THR A 406 -9.92 21.49 15.22
N LYS A 407 -9.94 22.40 14.25
CA LYS A 407 -8.86 22.52 13.25
C LYS A 407 -7.51 22.77 13.89
N THR A 408 -7.47 23.64 14.91
CA THR A 408 -6.23 23.96 15.64
C THR A 408 -5.70 22.71 16.35
N GLY A 409 -6.54 21.99 17.09
CA GLY A 409 -6.11 20.75 17.75
C GLY A 409 -5.65 19.68 16.76
N LEU A 410 -6.32 19.56 15.62
CA LEU A 410 -5.91 18.65 14.54
C LEU A 410 -4.50 18.99 14.00
N LEU A 411 -4.29 20.23 13.59
CA LEU A 411 -3.02 20.67 12.99
C LEU A 411 -1.88 20.63 14.02
N THR A 412 -2.12 21.07 15.26
CA THR A 412 -1.14 20.99 16.34
C THR A 412 -0.77 19.55 16.64
N SER A 413 -1.74 18.63 16.65
CA SER A 413 -1.46 17.20 16.80
C SER A 413 -0.58 16.68 15.67
N MET A 414 -0.93 16.95 14.41
CA MET A 414 -0.19 16.41 13.28
C MET A 414 1.24 16.95 13.21
N ILE A 415 1.41 18.27 13.32
CA ILE A 415 2.72 18.94 13.27
C ILE A 415 3.56 18.59 14.50
N GLY A 416 2.96 18.68 15.69
CA GLY A 416 3.66 18.39 16.95
C GLY A 416 4.12 16.94 17.02
N THR A 417 3.28 15.99 16.58
CA THR A 417 3.67 14.58 16.48
C THR A 417 4.79 14.39 15.48
N ALA A 418 4.69 14.96 14.27
CA ALA A 418 5.75 14.83 13.26
C ALA A 418 7.11 15.33 13.79
N VAL A 419 7.14 16.51 14.43
CA VAL A 419 8.36 17.09 15.01
C VAL A 419 8.91 16.21 16.13
N LEU A 420 8.07 15.79 17.08
CA LEU A 420 8.53 15.02 18.24
C LEU A 420 8.95 13.59 17.88
N VAL A 421 8.29 12.97 16.90
CA VAL A 421 8.65 11.65 16.38
C VAL A 421 9.97 11.69 15.61
N LEU A 422 10.26 12.77 14.88
CA LEU A 422 11.56 13.00 14.24
C LEU A 422 12.66 13.34 15.25
N ALA A 423 12.31 14.03 16.34
CA ALA A 423 13.25 14.34 17.43
C ALA A 423 13.51 13.14 18.35
N TYR A 424 12.68 12.09 18.29
CA TYR A 424 12.74 10.93 19.18
C TYR A 424 14.14 10.32 19.35
N PRO A 425 14.98 10.14 18.31
CA PRO A 425 16.34 9.59 18.46
C PRO A 425 17.25 10.41 19.40
N PHE A 426 16.91 11.68 19.67
CA PHE A 426 17.65 12.57 20.55
C PHE A 426 17.03 12.70 21.95
N LEU A 427 15.91 12.04 22.20
CA LEU A 427 15.20 12.09 23.47
C LEU A 427 15.52 10.84 24.31
N PRO A 428 15.91 10.97 25.60
CA PRO A 428 16.21 9.82 26.46
C PRO A 428 14.91 9.19 26.99
N ILE A 429 14.06 8.71 26.09
CA ILE A 429 12.75 8.13 26.39
C ILE A 429 12.81 6.62 26.19
N GLY A 430 12.50 5.84 27.25
CA GLY A 430 12.51 4.37 27.23
C GLY A 430 11.23 3.72 26.70
N MET A 431 10.44 4.43 25.90
CA MET A 431 9.14 3.98 25.38
C MET A 431 9.26 3.74 23.88
N ASP A 432 8.66 2.69 23.32
CA ASP A 432 8.66 2.46 21.87
C ASP A 432 8.30 3.72 21.05
N HIS A 433 9.03 3.93 19.95
CA HIS A 433 8.94 5.09 19.08
C HIS A 433 7.51 5.38 18.60
N ALA A 434 6.78 4.33 18.20
CA ALA A 434 5.43 4.50 17.69
C ALA A 434 4.45 4.77 18.84
N LEU A 435 4.57 4.07 19.97
CA LEU A 435 3.74 4.32 21.14
C LEU A 435 3.92 5.74 21.69
N PHE A 436 5.15 6.25 21.68
CA PHE A 436 5.44 7.65 22.00
C PHE A 436 4.71 8.58 21.03
N GLY A 437 4.83 8.36 19.71
CA GLY A 437 4.14 9.16 18.70
C GLY A 437 2.62 9.13 18.84
N PHE A 438 2.03 7.96 19.10
CA PHE A 438 0.60 7.82 19.37
C PHE A 438 0.16 8.59 20.61
N THR A 439 0.95 8.53 21.69
CA THR A 439 0.67 9.26 22.94
C THR A 439 0.69 10.76 22.70
N VAL A 440 1.73 11.27 22.02
CA VAL A 440 1.86 12.69 21.66
C VAL A 440 0.68 13.14 20.81
N SER A 441 0.33 12.38 19.77
CA SER A 441 -0.79 12.66 18.88
C SER A 441 -2.10 12.76 19.65
N PHE A 442 -2.39 11.77 20.50
CA PHE A 442 -3.60 11.77 21.32
C PHE A 442 -3.67 12.96 22.28
N VAL A 443 -2.59 13.22 23.03
CA VAL A 443 -2.53 14.29 24.04
C VAL A 443 -2.69 15.67 23.40
N LEU A 444 -1.96 15.93 22.30
CA LEU A 444 -2.05 17.21 21.59
C LEU A 444 -3.44 17.40 20.96
N LEU A 445 -3.97 16.36 20.30
CA LEU A 445 -5.27 16.42 19.65
C LEU A 445 -6.39 16.72 20.63
N VAL A 446 -6.45 15.96 21.73
CA VAL A 446 -7.50 16.09 22.74
C VAL A 446 -7.31 17.37 23.54
N GLY A 447 -6.11 17.60 24.08
CA GLY A 447 -5.82 18.76 24.93
C GLY A 447 -6.09 20.08 24.23
N VAL A 448 -5.53 20.27 23.04
CA VAL A 448 -5.71 21.52 22.29
C VAL A 448 -7.17 21.69 21.84
N SER A 449 -7.82 20.63 21.34
CA SER A 449 -9.23 20.73 20.92
C SER A 449 -10.19 21.06 22.06
N LEU A 450 -9.88 20.66 23.30
CA LEU A 450 -10.67 21.05 24.46
C LEU A 450 -10.46 22.52 24.87
N MET A 451 -9.28 23.06 24.58
CA MET A 451 -8.86 24.43 24.91
C MET A 451 -9.20 25.45 23.82
N THR A 452 -9.47 25.02 22.60
CA THR A 452 -9.78 25.90 21.46
C THR A 452 -11.23 25.77 21.01
N GLN A 453 -11.70 26.74 20.22
CA GLN A 453 -13.04 26.74 19.61
C GLN A 453 -12.96 26.40 18.12
N HIS A 454 -14.08 25.96 17.54
CA HIS A 454 -14.18 25.72 16.10
C HIS A 454 -13.97 27.02 15.32
N ALA A 455 -13.15 26.97 14.27
CA ALA A 455 -13.07 28.07 13.34
C ALA A 455 -14.35 28.15 12.48
N GLU A 456 -14.68 29.34 11.95
CA GLU A 456 -15.85 29.55 11.09
C GLU A 456 -15.83 28.68 9.82
N SER A 457 -14.64 28.28 9.36
CA SER A 457 -14.47 27.41 8.20
C SER A 457 -14.77 25.93 8.47
N GLU A 458 -15.10 25.55 9.71
CA GLU A 458 -15.29 24.16 10.11
C GLU A 458 -16.75 23.70 9.96
N THR A 459 -16.94 22.53 9.36
CA THR A 459 -18.23 21.84 9.33
C THR A 459 -18.34 20.95 10.56
N VAL A 460 -19.01 21.40 11.62
CA VAL A 460 -19.03 20.69 12.94
C VAL A 460 -19.88 19.42 12.91
N GLN A 461 -19.36 18.38 12.27
CA GLN A 461 -20.00 17.08 12.08
C GLN A 461 -19.01 15.94 12.35
N ALA A 462 -19.55 14.77 12.69
CA ALA A 462 -18.77 13.54 12.84
C ALA A 462 -19.04 12.66 11.61
N ALA A 463 -18.00 12.42 10.80
CA ALA A 463 -18.13 11.82 9.47
C ALA A 463 -18.63 10.36 9.49
N TYR A 464 -18.61 9.70 10.65
CA TYR A 464 -19.21 8.39 10.81
C TYR A 464 -20.75 8.44 10.78
N PHE A 465 -21.32 9.45 11.44
CA PHE A 465 -22.76 9.55 11.66
C PHE A 465 -23.44 10.45 10.61
N GLU A 466 -22.71 11.43 10.07
CA GLU A 466 -23.24 12.46 9.19
C GLU A 466 -22.44 12.52 7.88
N LYS A 467 -23.15 12.72 6.77
CA LYS A 467 -22.51 12.95 5.48
C LYS A 467 -22.04 14.39 5.42
N LEU A 468 -20.74 14.59 5.22
CA LEU A 468 -20.15 15.89 4.99
C LEU A 468 -20.51 16.36 3.58
N GLU A 469 -20.89 17.63 3.43
CA GLU A 469 -21.08 18.22 2.12
C GLU A 469 -19.72 18.43 1.46
N ASN A 470 -19.46 17.74 0.34
CA ASN A 470 -18.20 17.90 -0.38
C ASN A 470 -18.33 19.01 -1.44
N PRO A 471 -17.77 20.22 -1.22
CA PRO A 471 -17.84 21.32 -2.20
C PRO A 471 -17.10 21.00 -3.50
N ASN A 472 -16.20 20.00 -3.49
CA ASN A 472 -15.47 19.56 -4.67
C ASN A 472 -16.33 18.78 -5.67
N LEU A 473 -17.48 18.26 -5.24
CA LEU A 473 -18.46 17.56 -6.05
C LEU A 473 -19.67 18.46 -6.26
N LYS A 474 -19.67 19.28 -7.30
CA LYS A 474 -20.92 19.91 -7.75
C LYS A 474 -21.91 18.81 -8.11
N GLU A 475 -23.09 18.84 -7.50
CA GLU A 475 -24.15 17.87 -7.76
C GLU A 475 -24.38 17.76 -9.27
N ARG A 476 -24.15 16.56 -9.82
CA ARG A 476 -24.80 16.17 -11.06
C ARG A 476 -26.26 15.92 -10.71
N SER A 477 -27.08 16.96 -10.79
CA SER A 477 -28.52 16.85 -10.99
C SER A 477 -28.79 16.24 -12.36
#